data_AF-A0A6V8K2Z6-F1
#
_entry.id   AF-A0A6V8K2Z6-F1
#
_cell.length_a   1.000
_cell.length_b   1.000
_cell.length_c   1.000
_cell.angle_alpha   90.00
_cell.angle_beta   90.00
_cell.angle_gamma   90.00
#
_symmetry.space_group_name_H-M   'P 1'
#
loop_
_entity.id
_entity.type
_entity.pdbx_description
1 polymer ?
#
loop_
_entity_poly.entity_id
_entity_poly.type
_entity_poly.pdbx_seq_one_letter_code
_entity_poly.pdbx_strand_id
1 'polypeptide(L)'
;MSVNHPNGLRTTYEPLEPTVTAGQAVAAGDEIGTLAAGHAGCAAQACLHWGLRRGEEYLDPLALLGLGRVRLLPLGGTVSAGAPR
;
A
#
# COMPACT_ATOMS: atom_id res chain seq x y z
N MET A 1 9.47 -6.24 -4.04
CA MET A 1 10.22 -5.09 -4.60
C MET A 1 9.96 -3.82 -3.79
N SER A 2 10.83 -2.80 -3.83
CA SER A 2 10.59 -1.48 -3.20
C SER A 2 10.97 -0.32 -4.12
N VAL A 3 10.27 0.82 -3.99
CA VAL A 3 10.60 2.10 -4.63
C VAL A 3 10.76 3.17 -3.54
N ASN A 4 11.84 3.93 -3.61
CA ASN A 4 12.10 5.08 -2.74
C ASN A 4 11.56 6.35 -3.36
N HIS A 5 10.93 7.19 -2.54
CA HIS A 5 10.33 8.44 -2.97
C HIS A 5 11.07 9.64 -2.37
N PRO A 6 11.00 10.81 -3.03
CA PRO A 6 11.43 12.07 -2.42
C PRO A 6 10.59 12.32 -1.17
N ASN A 7 11.21 12.69 -0.03
CA ASN A 7 10.66 12.81 1.34
C ASN A 7 10.91 11.62 2.29
N GLY A 8 11.68 10.61 1.86
CA GLY A 8 12.04 9.46 2.70
C GLY A 8 10.94 8.42 2.84
N LEU A 9 9.86 8.52 2.06
CA LEU A 9 8.88 7.45 1.93
C LEU A 9 9.40 6.32 1.05
N ARG A 10 8.96 5.11 1.35
CA ARG A 10 9.25 3.90 0.59
C ARG A 10 7.96 3.11 0.39
N THR A 11 7.64 2.79 -0.86
CA THR A 11 6.55 1.87 -1.19
C THR A 11 7.08 0.47 -1.47
N THR A 12 6.35 -0.55 -1.06
CA THR A 12 6.70 -1.97 -1.29
C THR A 12 5.62 -2.64 -2.14
N TYR A 13 6.04 -3.57 -3.02
CA TYR A 13 5.18 -4.27 -3.97
C TYR A 13 5.50 -5.77 -3.97
N GLU A 14 4.49 -6.61 -3.74
CA GLU A 14 4.61 -8.06 -3.71
C GLU A 14 3.26 -8.74 -4.04
N PRO A 15 3.24 -9.92 -4.68
CA PRO A 15 4.33 -10.56 -5.40
C PRO A 15 4.50 -9.91 -6.78
N LEU A 16 5.72 -9.53 -7.13
CA LEU A 16 6.01 -8.82 -8.37
C LEU A 16 7.21 -9.46 -9.07
N GLU A 17 7.08 -9.72 -10.38
CA GLU A 17 8.18 -10.01 -11.28
C GLU A 17 8.74 -8.68 -11.78
N PRO A 18 9.91 -8.22 -11.30
CA PRO A 18 10.40 -6.89 -11.60
C PRO A 18 10.95 -6.78 -13.02
N THR A 19 10.63 -5.69 -13.72
CA THR A 19 11.21 -5.33 -15.02
C THR A 19 12.34 -4.31 -14.90
N VAL A 20 12.62 -3.85 -13.68
CA VAL A 20 13.66 -2.86 -13.36
C VAL A 20 14.67 -3.41 -12.36
N THR A 21 15.83 -2.78 -12.30
CA THR A 21 16.94 -3.20 -11.41
C THR A 21 17.13 -2.25 -10.23
N ALA A 22 17.82 -2.72 -9.18
CA ALA A 22 18.12 -1.90 -8.01
C ALA A 22 18.98 -0.67 -8.40
N GLY A 23 18.56 0.50 -7.93
CA GLY A 23 19.22 1.77 -8.27
C GLY A 23 18.70 2.44 -9.54
N GLN A 24 17.87 1.75 -10.34
CA GLN A 24 17.23 2.36 -11.49
C GLN A 24 16.23 3.45 -11.04
N ALA A 25 16.36 4.64 -11.62
CA ALA A 25 15.39 5.71 -11.44
C ALA A 25 14.12 5.39 -12.24
N VAL A 26 12.96 5.65 -11.64
CA VAL A 26 11.64 5.46 -12.26
C VAL A 26 10.79 6.69 -11.98
N ALA A 27 9.96 7.07 -12.95
CA ALA A 27 8.99 8.14 -12.87
C ALA A 27 7.58 7.60 -12.55
N ALA A 28 6.68 8.50 -12.16
CA ALA A 28 5.28 8.15 -12.03
C ALA A 28 4.71 7.72 -13.40
N GLY A 29 4.10 6.55 -13.45
CA GLY A 29 3.56 5.95 -14.68
C GLY A 29 4.49 4.91 -15.32
N ASP A 30 5.75 4.82 -14.91
CA ASP A 30 6.66 3.79 -15.40
C ASP A 30 6.21 2.40 -14.90
N GLU A 31 6.29 1.42 -15.80
CA GLU A 31 6.11 0.02 -15.43
C GLU A 31 7.34 -0.47 -14.67
N ILE A 32 7.12 -1.00 -13.46
CA ILE A 32 8.19 -1.54 -12.60
C ILE A 32 8.22 -3.08 -12.55
N GLY A 33 7.19 -3.72 -13.10
CA GLY A 33 7.06 -5.17 -13.12
C GLY A 33 5.63 -5.62 -13.38
N THR A 34 5.48 -6.93 -13.50
CA THR A 34 4.19 -7.61 -13.63
C THR A 34 3.81 -8.30 -12.34
N LEU A 35 2.52 -8.28 -12.00
CA LEU A 35 2.04 -8.98 -10.82
C LEU A 35 2.18 -10.48 -11.03
N ALA A 36 2.86 -11.16 -10.11
CA ALA A 36 2.98 -12.61 -10.16
C ALA A 36 1.68 -13.28 -9.69
N ALA A 37 1.36 -14.42 -10.27
CA ALA A 37 0.22 -15.22 -9.83
C ALA A 37 0.54 -15.94 -8.51
N GLY A 38 -0.48 -16.07 -7.66
CA GLY A 38 -0.40 -16.78 -6.38
C GLY A 38 0.35 -16.01 -5.29
N HIS A 39 -0.25 -15.95 -4.10
CA HIS A 39 0.41 -15.46 -2.89
C HIS A 39 -0.20 -16.10 -1.65
N ALA A 40 0.64 -16.45 -0.68
CA ALA A 40 0.17 -17.07 0.55
C ALA A 40 -0.80 -16.12 1.28
N GLY A 41 -2.00 -16.62 1.62
CA GLY A 41 -3.04 -15.83 2.29
C GLY A 41 -3.95 -15.02 1.37
N CYS A 42 -3.73 -15.02 0.05
CA CYS A 42 -4.64 -14.39 -0.90
C CYS A 42 -5.73 -15.36 -1.38
N ALA A 43 -6.98 -14.88 -1.38
CA ALA A 43 -8.12 -15.63 -1.89
C ALA A 43 -8.25 -15.56 -3.42
N ALA A 44 -7.57 -14.60 -4.07
CA ALA A 44 -7.60 -14.39 -5.51
C ALA A 44 -6.42 -15.09 -6.21
N GLN A 45 -6.56 -15.32 -7.52
CA GLN A 45 -5.49 -15.90 -8.36
C GLN A 45 -4.23 -15.03 -8.38
N ALA A 46 -4.38 -13.71 -8.22
CA ALA A 46 -3.31 -12.78 -7.99
C ALA A 46 -3.83 -11.64 -7.10
N CYS A 47 -2.97 -11.10 -6.25
CA CYS A 47 -3.27 -9.99 -5.35
C CYS A 47 -2.03 -9.10 -5.26
N LEU A 48 -2.21 -7.77 -5.20
CA LEU A 48 -1.09 -6.87 -4.93
C LEU A 48 -1.07 -6.51 -3.45
N HIS A 49 0.00 -6.90 -2.78
CA HIS A 49 0.36 -6.41 -1.45
C HIS A 49 1.18 -5.14 -1.63
N TRP A 50 0.53 -4.02 -1.34
CA TRP A 50 1.12 -2.69 -1.44
C TRP A 50 1.29 -2.10 -0.04
N GLY A 51 2.51 -1.70 0.28
CA GLY A 51 2.87 -1.15 1.58
C GLY A 51 3.52 0.22 1.47
N LEU A 52 3.45 0.99 2.55
CA LEU A 52 4.09 2.29 2.69
C LEU A 52 4.87 2.36 4.00
N ARG A 53 6.12 2.85 3.92
CA ARG A 53 7.00 3.02 5.07
C ARG A 53 7.67 4.40 5.08
N ARG A 54 8.03 4.88 6.26
CA ARG A 54 8.97 5.98 6.48
C ARG A 54 10.07 5.50 7.43
N GLY A 55 11.28 5.32 6.91
CA GLY A 55 12.31 4.57 7.64
C GLY A 55 11.79 3.18 8.00
N GLU A 56 11.75 2.86 9.29
CA GLU A 56 11.25 1.57 9.77
C GLU A 56 9.73 1.55 10.04
N GLU A 57 9.08 2.72 10.15
CA GLU A 57 7.67 2.87 10.49
C GLU A 57 6.77 2.49 9.30
N TYR A 58 5.75 1.66 9.54
CA TYR A 58 4.69 1.39 8.57
C TYR A 58 3.57 2.42 8.68
N LEU A 59 3.17 2.96 7.53
CA LEU A 59 2.09 3.92 7.40
C LEU A 59 0.92 3.30 6.62
N ASP A 60 -0.27 3.91 6.71
CA ASP A 60 -1.40 3.56 5.86
C ASP A 60 -1.11 3.96 4.39
N PRO A 61 -0.95 3.00 3.45
CA PRO A 61 -0.64 3.30 2.06
C PRO A 61 -1.78 4.05 1.34
N LEU A 62 -3.03 3.92 1.81
CA LEU A 62 -4.17 4.60 1.21
C LEU A 62 -4.12 6.12 1.40
N ALA A 63 -3.31 6.60 2.36
CA ALA A 63 -3.05 8.02 2.54
C ALA A 63 -2.43 8.69 1.29
N LEU A 64 -1.73 7.92 0.44
CA LEU A 64 -1.15 8.42 -0.81
C LEU A 64 -2.20 8.60 -1.92
N LEU A 65 -3.32 7.88 -1.84
CA LEU A 65 -4.39 7.93 -2.84
C LEU A 65 -5.43 9.01 -2.51
N GLY A 66 -5.22 9.80 -1.45
CA GLY A 66 -6.20 10.77 -0.97
C GLY A 66 -7.47 10.13 -0.40
N LEU A 67 -7.45 8.82 -0.12
CA LEU A 67 -8.64 8.05 0.28
C LEU A 67 -9.01 8.19 1.77
N GLY A 68 -8.42 9.16 2.47
CA GLY A 68 -8.83 9.59 3.82
C GLY A 68 -8.68 8.53 4.91
N ARG A 69 -9.14 8.85 6.12
CA ARG A 69 -9.16 7.90 7.24
C ARG A 69 -10.27 6.87 7.04
N VAL A 70 -9.89 5.59 6.97
CA VAL A 70 -10.84 4.47 6.99
C VAL A 70 -11.67 4.53 8.29
N ARG A 71 -12.99 4.34 8.16
CA ARG A 71 -13.95 4.20 9.26
C ARG A 71 -14.57 2.81 9.15
N LEU A 72 -14.78 2.14 10.28
CA LEU A 72 -15.47 0.85 10.27
C LEU A 72 -16.93 1.05 9.86
N LEU A 73 -17.43 0.16 9.00
CA LEU A 73 -18.86 0.04 8.73
C LEU A 73 -19.51 -0.53 10.01
N PRO A 74 -20.45 0.17 10.66
CA PRO A 74 -21.11 -0.36 11.83
C PRO A 74 -22.02 -1.54 11.43
N LEU A 75 -21.72 -2.73 11.95
CA LEU A 75 -22.44 -3.97 11.63
C LEU A 75 -23.51 -4.35 12.67
N GLY A 76 -23.89 -3.45 13.59
CA GLY A 76 -24.99 -3.75 14.53
C GLY A 76 -25.01 -2.98 15.85
N GLY A 77 -24.72 -1.68 15.88
CA GLY A 77 -24.81 -0.90 17.12
C GLY A 77 -25.18 0.55 16.88
N THR A 78 -26.13 1.07 17.68
CA THR A 78 -26.40 2.51 17.76
C THR A 78 -25.15 3.23 18.20
N VAL A 79 -24.61 4.09 17.34
CA VAL A 79 -23.47 4.96 17.66
C VAL A 79 -23.92 5.93 18.77
N SER A 80 -23.42 5.76 19.98
CA SER A 80 -23.43 6.86 20.95
C SER A 80 -22.24 7.75 20.63
N ALA A 81 -22.52 8.91 20.05
CA ALA A 81 -21.50 9.92 19.77
C ALA A 81 -20.89 10.37 21.09
N GLY A 82 -19.61 10.06 21.31
CA GLY A 82 -18.84 10.65 22.38
C GLY A 82 -18.79 12.17 22.20
N ALA A 83 -19.23 12.90 23.21
CA ALA A 83 -19.22 14.36 23.26
C ALA A 83 -17.79 14.94 23.11
N PRO A 84 -17.65 16.16 22.54
CA PRO A 84 -16.34 16.75 22.29
C PRO A 84 -15.65 17.20 23.58
N ARG A 85 -14.31 17.13 23.58
CA ARG A 85 -13.44 18.01 24.35
C ARG A 85 -12.72 18.94 23.39
#